data_AF-A0A7C1Q8J0-F1
#
_entry.id   AF-A0A7C1Q8J0-F1
#
_cell.length_a   1.000
_cell.length_b   1.000
_cell.length_c   1.000
_cell.angle_alpha   90.00
_cell.angle_beta   90.00
_cell.angle_gamma   90.00
#
_symmetry.space_group_name_H-M   'P 1'
#
loop_
_entity.id
_entity.type
_entity.pdbx_description
1 polymer ?
#
loop_
_entity_poly.entity_id
_entity_poly.type
_entity_poly.pdbx_seq_one_letter_code
_entity_poly.pdbx_strand_id
1 'polypeptide(L)'
;MARPKRQFTDEDEQQMYDYALSGCQNGTIAKLMCIAETTLTRRFGAVLKEKRAERKYNLRKNQTDQSVHNPAMAIFLGKNELGQVDKQVITTTPEITTVPEAEKAAMDAACKVYKLKLAGSA
;
A
#
# COMPACT_ATOMS: atom_id res chain seq x y z
N MET A 1 -41.62 -1.94 29.34
CA MET A 1 -40.48 -2.44 30.14
C MET A 1 -39.24 -2.48 29.25
N ALA A 2 -38.11 -1.92 29.67
CA ALA A 2 -36.88 -1.98 28.90
C ALA A 2 -36.27 -3.39 28.94
N ARG A 3 -35.76 -3.88 27.80
CA ARG A 3 -35.07 -5.18 27.72
C ARG A 3 -33.85 -5.17 28.67
N PRO A 4 -33.66 -6.20 29.51
CA PRO A 4 -32.48 -6.31 30.37
C PRO A 4 -31.18 -6.25 29.55
N LYS A 5 -30.18 -5.52 30.05
CA LYS A 5 -28.87 -5.45 29.41
C LYS A 5 -28.15 -6.80 29.57
N ARG A 6 -27.53 -7.30 28.49
CA ARG A 6 -26.64 -8.47 28.58
C ARG A 6 -25.48 -8.14 29.51
N GLN A 7 -25.28 -9.00 30.50
CA GLN A 7 -24.09 -8.99 31.34
C GLN A 7 -23.00 -9.78 30.63
N PHE A 8 -21.76 -9.33 30.73
CA PHE A 8 -20.58 -10.03 30.23
C PHE A 8 -19.84 -10.57 31.44
N THR A 9 -19.41 -11.83 31.34
CA THR A 9 -18.50 -12.40 32.32
C THR A 9 -17.07 -11.95 32.03
N ASP A 10 -16.18 -12.09 33.02
CA ASP A 10 -14.76 -11.77 32.82
C ASP A 10 -14.14 -12.63 31.69
N GLU A 11 -14.62 -13.86 31.53
CA GLU A 11 -14.23 -14.78 30.45
C GLU A 11 -14.65 -14.25 29.07
N ASP A 12 -15.88 -13.73 28.93
CA ASP A 12 -16.33 -13.10 27.69
C ASP A 12 -15.42 -11.93 27.29
N GLU A 13 -15.02 -11.12 28.28
CA GLU A 13 -14.15 -9.96 28.06
C GLU A 13 -12.75 -10.38 27.62
N GLN A 14 -12.15 -11.35 28.31
CA GLN A 14 -10.84 -11.91 27.94
C GLN A 14 -10.85 -12.44 26.51
N GLN A 15 -11.89 -13.19 26.13
CA GLN A 15 -12.01 -13.72 24.78
C GLN A 15 -12.13 -12.61 23.71
N MET A 16 -12.88 -11.54 24.00
CA MET A 16 -12.92 -10.36 23.12
C MET A 16 -11.55 -9.69 22.98
N TYR A 17 -10.78 -9.60 24.07
CA TYR A 17 -9.44 -9.03 24.07
C TYR A 17 -8.45 -9.87 23.27
N ASP A 18 -8.49 -11.19 23.40
CA ASP A 18 -7.65 -12.12 22.64
C ASP A 18 -7.93 -12.03 21.13
N TYR A 19 -9.20 -11.91 20.74
CA TYR A 19 -9.54 -11.66 19.34
C TYR A 19 -9.02 -10.33 18.84
N ALA A 20 -9.10 -9.26 19.63
CA ALA A 20 -8.56 -7.96 19.26
C ALA A 20 -7.03 -7.98 19.15
N LEU A 21 -6.35 -8.66 20.08
CA LEU A 21 -4.91 -8.85 20.08
C LEU A 21 -4.45 -9.71 18.89
N SER A 22 -5.28 -10.64 18.44
CA SER A 22 -5.04 -11.42 17.21
C SER A 22 -5.24 -10.59 15.93
N GLY A 23 -5.97 -9.46 16.03
CA GLY A 23 -6.20 -8.52 14.94
C GLY A 23 -7.58 -8.59 14.31
N CYS A 24 -8.55 -9.26 14.95
CA CYS A 24 -9.90 -9.34 14.45
C CYS A 24 -10.59 -7.96 14.45
N GLN A 25 -11.40 -7.70 13.42
CA GLN A 25 -12.23 -6.50 13.31
C GLN A 25 -13.47 -6.61 14.22
N ASN A 26 -14.04 -5.47 14.62
CA ASN A 26 -15.19 -5.42 15.51
C ASN A 26 -16.37 -6.25 15.00
N GLY A 27 -16.70 -6.17 13.70
CA GLY A 27 -17.74 -6.99 13.10
C GLY A 27 -17.50 -8.50 13.18
N THR A 28 -16.23 -8.94 13.08
CA THR A 28 -15.88 -10.35 13.25
C THR A 28 -16.05 -10.80 14.70
N ILE A 29 -15.54 -10.01 15.65
CA ILE A 29 -15.67 -10.28 17.09
C ILE A 29 -17.15 -10.33 17.48
N ALA A 30 -17.94 -9.39 16.99
CA ALA A 30 -19.37 -9.30 17.23
C ALA A 30 -20.11 -10.56 16.76
N LYS A 31 -19.77 -11.08 15.57
CA LYS A 31 -20.33 -12.33 15.04
C LYS A 31 -19.90 -13.55 15.85
N LEU A 32 -18.62 -13.65 16.23
CA LEU A 32 -18.09 -14.77 17.02
C LEU A 32 -18.72 -14.83 18.43
N MET A 33 -18.89 -13.68 19.07
CA MET A 33 -19.45 -13.57 20.43
C MET A 33 -20.99 -13.48 20.45
N CYS A 34 -21.63 -13.54 19.28
CA CYS A 34 -23.08 -13.37 19.09
C CYS A 34 -23.62 -12.11 19.79
N ILE A 35 -22.95 -10.98 19.59
CA ILE A 35 -23.34 -9.66 20.11
C ILE A 35 -23.50 -8.63 19.00
N ALA A 36 -24.31 -7.61 19.26
CA ALA A 36 -24.37 -6.46 18.37
C ALA A 36 -23.04 -5.67 18.39
N GLU A 37 -22.56 -5.28 17.21
CA GLU A 37 -21.33 -4.50 17.06
C GLU A 37 -21.40 -3.13 17.77
N THR A 38 -22.60 -2.53 17.84
CA THR A 38 -22.85 -1.30 18.58
C THR A 38 -22.61 -1.47 20.09
N THR A 39 -22.91 -2.63 20.65
CA THR A 39 -22.62 -2.96 22.05
C THR A 39 -21.12 -3.09 22.28
N LEU A 40 -20.43 -3.80 21.39
CA LEU A 40 -18.98 -3.99 21.43
C LEU A 40 -18.24 -2.64 21.39
N THR A 41 -18.59 -1.79 20.43
CA THR A 41 -17.98 -0.47 20.24
C THR A 41 -18.25 0.49 21.39
N ARG A 42 -19.49 0.54 21.90
CA ARG A 42 -19.84 1.43 23.02
C ARG A 42 -19.19 1.03 24.35
N ARG A 43 -19.11 -0.27 24.64
CA ARG A 43 -18.64 -0.76 25.95
C ARG A 43 -17.14 -1.02 25.97
N PHE A 44 -16.61 -1.63 24.91
CA PHE A 44 -15.25 -2.16 24.88
C PHE A 44 -14.36 -1.48 23.83
N GLY A 45 -14.88 -0.49 23.10
CA GLY A 45 -14.19 0.11 21.97
C GLY A 45 -12.82 0.73 22.32
N ALA A 46 -12.66 1.30 23.51
CA ALA A 46 -11.37 1.85 23.95
C ALA A 46 -10.33 0.73 24.18
N VAL A 47 -10.69 -0.29 24.96
CA VAL A 47 -9.80 -1.41 25.30
C VAL A 47 -9.44 -2.23 24.04
N LEU A 48 -10.39 -2.48 23.15
CA LEU A 48 -10.11 -3.18 21.89
C LEU A 48 -9.19 -2.39 20.95
N LYS A 49 -9.17 -1.05 21.04
CA LYS A 49 -8.20 -0.22 20.30
C LYS A 49 -6.81 -0.36 20.91
N GLU A 50 -6.72 -0.35 22.23
CA GLU A 50 -5.46 -0.58 22.96
C GLU A 50 -4.86 -1.94 22.62
N LYS A 51 -5.65 -3.03 22.68
CA LYS A 51 -5.19 -4.38 22.32
C LYS A 51 -4.71 -4.49 20.87
N ARG A 52 -5.30 -3.73 19.94
CA ARG A 52 -4.81 -3.67 18.55
C ARG A 52 -3.53 -2.84 18.41
N ALA A 53 -3.34 -1.82 19.24
CA ALA A 53 -2.08 -1.09 19.30
C ALA A 53 -0.97 -1.99 19.87
N GLU A 54 -1.27 -2.75 20.93
CA GLU A 54 -0.40 -3.77 21.50
C GLU A 54 0.01 -4.81 20.44
N ARG A 55 -0.95 -5.34 19.67
CA ARG A 55 -0.66 -6.22 18.53
C ARG A 55 0.34 -5.60 17.54
N LYS A 56 0.12 -4.34 17.15
CA LYS A 56 1.00 -3.65 16.19
C LYS A 56 2.41 -3.50 16.74
N TYR A 57 2.55 -3.18 18.02
CA TYR A 57 3.85 -3.12 18.69
C TYR A 57 4.53 -4.50 18.68
N ASN A 58 3.83 -5.55 19.10
CA ASN A 58 4.36 -6.91 19.13
C ASN A 58 4.80 -7.38 17.74
N LEU A 59 4.00 -7.08 16.70
CA LEU A 59 4.36 -7.41 15.33
C LEU A 59 5.63 -6.69 14.87
N ARG A 60 5.77 -5.38 15.16
CA ARG A 60 6.96 -4.61 14.82
C ARG A 60 8.19 -5.16 15.54
N LYS A 61 8.08 -5.41 16.84
CA LYS A 61 9.15 -6.03 17.62
C LYS A 61 9.61 -7.35 17.00
N ASN A 62 8.65 -8.23 16.67
CA ASN A 62 8.96 -9.50 16.03
C ASN A 62 9.61 -9.32 14.65
N GLN A 63 9.16 -8.36 13.84
CA GLN A 63 9.78 -8.04 12.56
C GLN A 63 11.23 -7.57 12.74
N THR A 64 11.49 -6.71 13.73
CA THR A 64 12.84 -6.26 14.09
C THR A 64 13.72 -7.43 14.50
N ASP A 65 13.24 -8.28 15.41
CA ASP A 65 14.00 -9.45 15.89
C ASP A 65 14.29 -10.42 14.74
N GLN A 66 13.31 -10.69 13.87
CA GLN A 66 13.47 -11.58 12.70
C GLN A 66 14.45 -11.00 11.68
N SER A 67 14.57 -9.68 11.57
CA SER A 67 15.46 -9.05 10.60
C SER A 67 16.95 -9.37 10.82
N VAL A 68 17.33 -9.75 12.04
CA VAL A 68 18.70 -10.18 12.39
C VAL A 68 19.12 -11.42 11.60
N HIS A 69 18.19 -12.33 11.30
CA HIS A 69 18.48 -13.61 10.66
C HIS A 69 17.79 -13.79 9.30
N ASN A 70 16.84 -12.94 8.95
CA ASN A 70 16.12 -12.97 7.68
C ASN A 70 16.45 -11.73 6.82
N PRO A 71 17.32 -11.86 5.79
CA PRO A 71 17.71 -10.75 4.93
C PRO A 71 16.54 -10.06 4.24
N ALA A 72 15.49 -10.81 3.85
CA ALA A 72 14.32 -10.23 3.20
C ALA A 72 13.56 -9.30 4.15
N MET A 73 13.47 -9.67 5.44
CA MET A 73 12.86 -8.82 6.46
C MET A 73 13.72 -7.58 6.73
N ALA A 74 15.05 -7.71 6.77
CA ALA A 74 15.97 -6.57 6.92
C ALA A 74 15.84 -5.58 5.75
N ILE A 75 15.78 -6.07 4.51
CA ILE A 75 15.54 -5.24 3.32
C ILE A 75 14.17 -4.55 3.41
N PHE A 76 13.12 -5.28 3.81
CA PHE A 76 11.79 -4.73 3.97
C PHE A 76 11.78 -3.57 5.00
N LEU A 77 12.39 -3.76 6.17
CA LEU A 77 12.48 -2.70 7.18
C LEU A 77 13.38 -1.55 6.73
N GLY A 78 14.52 -1.83 6.08
CA GLY A 78 15.40 -0.81 5.53
C GLY A 78 14.69 0.12 4.53
N LYS A 79 13.82 -0.44 3.68
CA LYS A 79 12.99 0.36 2.76
C LYS A 79 11.94 1.20 3.50
N ASN A 80 11.21 0.60 4.43
CA ASN A 80 10.06 1.25 5.07
C ASN A 80 10.43 2.22 6.19
N GLU A 81 11.47 1.93 6.97
CA GLU A 81 11.86 2.73 8.15
C GLU A 81 13.06 3.64 7.89
N LEU A 82 13.99 3.25 7.00
CA LEU A 82 15.19 4.04 6.69
C LEU A 82 15.11 4.77 5.35
N GLY A 83 14.03 4.60 4.59
CA GLY A 83 13.83 5.25 3.29
C GLY A 83 14.79 4.76 2.20
N GLN A 84 15.32 3.54 2.33
CA GLN A 84 16.15 2.96 1.28
C GLN A 84 15.33 2.73 0.01
N VAL A 85 15.93 3.03 -1.14
CA VAL A 85 15.28 2.90 -2.45
C VAL A 85 16.12 2.04 -3.39
N ASP A 86 15.46 1.19 -4.17
CA ASP A 86 16.13 0.45 -5.23
C ASP A 86 16.42 1.43 -6.38
N LYS A 87 17.68 1.50 -6.81
CA LYS A 87 18.07 2.25 -8.00
C LYS A 87 18.12 1.29 -9.19
N GLN A 88 17.36 1.57 -10.24
CA GLN A 88 17.49 0.90 -11.53
C GLN A 88 18.16 1.83 -12.53
N VAL A 89 19.22 1.35 -13.17
CA VAL A 89 19.82 2.00 -14.33
C VAL A 89 19.18 1.39 -15.57
N ILE A 90 18.37 2.17 -16.26
CA ILE A 90 17.73 1.75 -17.51
C ILE A 90 18.62 2.24 -18.66
N THR A 91 19.27 1.31 -19.35
CA THR A 91 20.01 1.62 -20.57
C THR A 91 19.08 1.40 -21.75
N THR A 92 18.58 2.48 -22.33
CA THR A 92 17.82 2.43 -23.59
C THR A 92 18.81 2.54 -24.74
N THR A 93 19.02 1.44 -25.47
CA THR A 93 19.73 1.49 -26.76
C THR A 93 18.73 2.06 -27.78
N PRO A 94 18.97 3.24 -28.36
CA PRO A 94 18.07 3.77 -29.38
C PRO A 94 18.16 2.90 -30.62
N GLU A 95 17.04 2.30 -31.03
CA GLU A 95 16.91 1.73 -32.37
C GLU A 95 17.03 2.88 -33.37
N ILE A 96 18.11 2.87 -34.16
CA ILE A 96 18.32 3.84 -35.23
C ILE A 96 17.30 3.53 -36.32
N THR A 97 16.20 4.27 -36.36
CA THR A 97 15.27 4.23 -37.49
C THR A 97 15.94 4.89 -38.70
N THR A 98 16.48 4.07 -39.59
CA THR A 98 16.99 4.54 -40.88
C THR A 98 15.81 4.96 -41.75
N VAL A 99 15.52 6.26 -41.77
CA VAL A 99 14.52 6.83 -42.69
C VAL A 99 14.93 6.48 -44.14
N PRO A 100 14.06 5.84 -44.93
CA PRO A 100 14.37 5.47 -46.31
C PRO A 100 14.66 6.71 -47.16
N GLU A 101 15.62 6.60 -48.07
CA GLU A 101 16.17 7.72 -48.84
C GLU A 101 15.12 8.50 -49.64
N ALA A 102 14.06 7.82 -50.08
CA ALA A 102 12.93 8.43 -50.77
C ALA A 102 12.19 9.48 -49.90
N GLU A 103 12.05 9.22 -48.60
CA GLU A 103 11.38 10.16 -47.68
C GLU A 103 12.27 11.37 -47.40
N LYS A 104 13.60 11.20 -47.37
CA LYS A 104 14.55 12.31 -47.26
C LYS A 104 14.49 13.21 -48.50
N ALA A 105 14.48 12.63 -49.69
CA ALA A 105 14.35 13.38 -50.93
C ALA A 105 13.01 14.13 -51.02
N ALA A 106 11.91 13.52 -50.55
CA ALA A 106 10.60 14.17 -50.48
C ALA A 106 10.59 15.35 -49.48
N MET A 107 11.22 15.19 -48.31
CA MET A 107 11.38 16.27 -47.33
C MET A 107 12.22 17.41 -47.90
N ASP A 108 13.34 17.12 -48.56
CA ASP A 108 14.21 18.15 -49.14
C ASP A 108 13.50 18.91 -50.28
N ALA A 109 12.74 18.21 -51.11
CA ALA A 109 11.92 18.82 -52.15
C ALA A 109 10.84 19.75 -51.55
N ALA A 110 10.12 19.28 -50.53
CA ALA A 110 9.13 20.08 -49.82
C ALA A 110 9.75 21.32 -49.15
N CYS A 111 10.93 21.16 -48.55
CA CYS A 111 11.67 22.23 -47.89
C CYS A 111 12.14 23.28 -48.90
N LYS A 112 12.58 22.86 -50.09
CA LYS A 112 12.95 23.75 -51.19
C LYS A 112 11.76 24.56 -51.71
N VAL A 113 10.62 23.91 -51.92
CA VAL A 113 9.38 24.59 -52.37
C VAL A 113 8.91 25.60 -51.31
N TYR A 114 8.96 25.25 -50.03
CA TYR A 114 8.60 26.15 -48.94
C TYR A 114 9.50 27.39 -48.90
N LYS A 115 10.82 27.20 -49.04
CA LYS A 115 11.79 28.31 -49.09
C LYS A 115 11.58 29.23 -50.30
N LEU A 116 11.26 28.68 -51.47
CA LEU A 116 10.95 29.47 -52.67
C LEU A 116 9.66 30.29 -52.52
N LYS A 117 8.61 29.70 -51.91
CA LYS A 117 7.40 30.44 -51.56
C LYS A 117 7.67 31.59 -50.59
N LEU A 118 8.56 31.39 -49.61
CA LEU A 118 8.95 32.43 -48.66
C LEU A 118 9.80 33.54 -49.31
N ALA A 119 10.56 33.20 -50.36
CA ALA A 119 11.39 34.14 -51.11
C ALA A 119 10.59 34.96 -52.15
N GLY A 120 9.26 34.76 -52.26
CA GLY A 120 8.39 35.52 -53.16
C GLY A 120 8.58 35.23 -54.66
N SER A 121 9.27 34.14 -55.00
CA SER A 121 9.59 33.74 -56.38
C SER A 121 8.81 32.49 -56.84
N ALA A 122 7.62 32.27 -56.26
CA ALA A 122 6.75 31.14 -56.56
C ALA A 122 5.66 31.49 -57.58
#